data_AF-A0ABD2GUY1-F1
#
_entry.id   AF-A0ABD2GUY1-F1
#
_cell.length_a   1.000
_cell.length_b   1.000
_cell.length_c   1.000
_cell.angle_alpha   90.00
_cell.angle_beta   90.00
_cell.angle_gamma   90.00
#
_symmetry.space_group_name_H-M   'P 1'
#
loop_
_entity.id
_entity.type
_entity.pdbx_description
1 polymer ?
#
loop_
_entity_poly.entity_id
_entity_poly.type
_entity_poly.pdbx_seq_one_letter_code
_entity_poly.pdbx_strand_id
1 'polypeptide(L)'
;MVIDFRRVRTSPLALCILGEDVAVVEDYKYLGVHLDNGLNWRINTDAVHKKGMSRLYFLRKLRSFHVCSKMLEIFYQSVVACALFFAAVCWGGSIRAVV
;
A
#
# COMPACT_ATOMS: atom_id res chain seq x y z
N MET A 1 9.68 -5.34 -10.19
CA MET A 1 9.15 -3.99 -10.52
C MET A 1 10.30 -3.17 -11.04
N VAL A 2 10.18 -2.60 -12.24
CA VAL A 2 11.19 -1.70 -12.81
C VAL A 2 10.60 -0.30 -12.82
N ILE A 3 11.31 0.66 -12.23
CA ILE A 3 10.91 2.07 -12.17
C ILE A 3 11.83 2.85 -13.08
N ASP A 4 11.25 3.56 -14.04
CA ASP A 4 11.99 4.40 -14.98
C ASP A 4 11.98 5.86 -14.51
N PHE A 5 13.15 6.38 -14.16
CA PHE A 5 13.33 7.76 -13.69
C PHE A 5 13.66 8.75 -14.82
N ARG A 6 13.67 8.30 -16.09
CA ARG A 6 13.96 9.19 -17.23
C ARG A 6 12.91 10.31 -17.33
N ARG A 7 13.38 11.56 -17.40
CA ARG A 7 12.51 12.75 -17.54
C ARG A 7 11.81 12.80 -18.90
N VAL A 8 12.44 12.26 -19.94
CA VAL A 8 11.85 12.13 -21.28
C VAL A 8 11.14 10.79 -21.36
N ARG A 9 9.81 10.83 -21.49
CA ARG A 9 9.00 9.62 -21.67
C ARG A 9 9.16 9.08 -23.08
N THR A 10 10.06 8.13 -23.25
CA THR A 10 10.08 7.24 -24.42
C THR A 10 9.19 6.02 -24.16
N SER A 11 8.61 5.43 -25.20
CA SER A 11 7.93 4.13 -25.05
C SER A 11 8.86 3.14 -24.34
N PRO A 12 8.38 2.40 -23.33
CA PRO A 12 9.19 1.36 -22.70
C PRO A 12 9.64 0.36 -23.77
N LEU A 13 10.94 0.05 -23.79
CA LEU A 13 11.45 -1.08 -24.56
C LEU A 13 10.90 -2.38 -23.95
N ALA A 14 10.64 -3.39 -24.79
CA ALA A 14 10.27 -4.71 -24.30
C ALA A 14 11.35 -5.21 -23.34
N LEU A 15 10.96 -5.53 -22.11
CA LEU A 15 11.86 -5.98 -21.06
C LEU A 15 11.88 -7.51 -21.10
N CYS A 16 13.00 -8.11 -21.44
CA CYS A 16 13.18 -9.55 -21.36
C CYS A 16 13.90 -9.93 -20.06
N ILE A 17 13.33 -10.82 -19.25
CA ILE A 17 14.00 -11.40 -18.08
C ILE A 17 14.15 -12.90 -18.33
N LEU A 18 15.39 -13.41 -18.28
CA LEU A 18 15.69 -14.84 -18.53
C LEU A 18 15.18 -15.37 -19.89
N GLY A 19 15.08 -14.50 -20.89
CA GLY A 19 14.57 -14.86 -22.22
C GLY A 19 13.04 -14.84 -22.35
N GLU A 20 12.32 -14.46 -21.30
CA GLU A 20 10.87 -14.23 -21.36
C GLU A 20 10.54 -12.74 -21.37
N ASP A 21 9.62 -12.34 -22.24
CA ASP A 21 9.10 -10.99 -22.29
C ASP A 21 8.22 -10.70 -21.08
N VAL A 22 8.54 -9.62 -20.37
CA VAL A 22 7.77 -9.15 -19.23
C VAL A 22 6.56 -8.38 -19.74
N ALA A 23 5.36 -8.92 -19.42
CA ALA A 23 4.11 -8.25 -19.73
C ALA A 23 3.97 -6.91 -19.00
N VAL A 24 3.55 -5.88 -19.73
CA VAL A 24 3.12 -4.60 -19.15
C VAL A 24 1.65 -4.72 -18.77
N VAL A 25 1.34 -4.50 -17.50
CA VAL A 25 -0.02 -4.56 -16.96
C VAL A 25 -0.43 -3.21 -16.39
N GLU A 26 -1.73 -2.89 -16.44
CA GLU A 26 -2.26 -1.63 -15.91
C GLU A 26 -2.30 -1.62 -14.39
N ASP A 27 -2.61 -2.77 -13.78
CA ASP A 27 -2.60 -2.96 -12.34
C ASP A 27 -1.94 -4.29 -11.95
N TYR A 28 -1.34 -4.32 -10.77
CA TYR A 28 -0.73 -5.50 -10.21
C TYR A 28 -0.81 -5.48 -8.69
N LYS A 29 -1.23 -6.59 -8.10
CA LYS A 29 -1.27 -6.74 -6.64
C LYS A 29 -0.04 -7.46 -6.14
N TYR A 30 0.83 -6.75 -5.43
CA TYR A 30 2.04 -7.31 -4.84
C TYR A 30 1.99 -7.24 -3.31
N LEU A 31 2.12 -8.39 -2.64
CA LEU A 31 2.10 -8.50 -1.17
C LEU A 31 0.88 -7.81 -0.51
N GLY A 32 -0.25 -7.74 -1.20
CA GLY A 32 -1.46 -7.09 -0.71
C GLY A 32 -1.55 -5.58 -0.99
N VAL A 33 -0.57 -5.01 -1.68
CA VAL A 33 -0.53 -3.62 -2.15
C VAL A 33 -0.96 -3.57 -3.61
N HIS A 34 -1.87 -2.66 -3.95
CA HIS A 34 -2.26 -2.42 -5.34
C HIS A 34 -1.32 -1.40 -5.98
N LEU A 35 -0.57 -1.84 -6.98
CA LEU A 35 0.29 -1.02 -7.81
C LEU A 35 -0.42 -0.78 -9.13
N ASP A 36 -0.57 0.47 -9.55
CA ASP A 36 -1.01 0.78 -10.90
C ASP A 36 0.19 1.27 -11.76
N ASN A 37 0.02 1.27 -13.08
CA ASN A 37 1.05 1.64 -14.04
C ASN A 37 1.54 3.10 -13.92
N GLY A 38 0.72 3.98 -13.32
CA GLY A 38 1.03 5.38 -13.05
C GLY A 38 1.56 5.60 -11.63
N LEU A 39 1.67 4.54 -10.83
CA LEU A 39 1.89 4.58 -9.38
C LEU A 39 0.90 5.50 -8.66
N ASN A 40 -0.34 5.63 -9.18
CA ASN A 40 -1.40 6.28 -8.44
C ASN A 40 -1.87 5.35 -7.32
N TRP A 41 -1.76 5.83 -6.10
CA TRP A 41 -2.07 5.01 -4.94
C TRP A 41 -3.57 4.91 -4.65
N ARG A 42 -4.46 5.44 -5.50
CA ARG A 42 -5.90 5.57 -5.22
C ARG A 42 -6.57 4.24 -4.87
N ILE A 43 -6.36 3.20 -5.67
CA ILE A 43 -6.96 1.87 -5.45
C ILE A 43 -6.43 1.27 -4.15
N ASN A 44 -5.13 1.38 -3.92
CA ASN A 44 -4.51 0.92 -2.68
C ASN A 44 -5.03 1.68 -1.45
N THR A 45 -5.15 3.01 -1.53
CA THR A 45 -5.66 3.86 -0.46
C THR A 45 -7.10 3.48 -0.09
N ASP A 46 -7.98 3.26 -1.07
CA ASP A 46 -9.34 2.82 -0.81
C ASP A 46 -9.38 1.43 -0.15
N ALA A 47 -8.54 0.50 -0.62
CA ALA A 47 -8.41 -0.82 -0.02
C ALA A 47 -7.90 -0.75 1.43
N VAL A 48 -6.87 0.06 1.70
CA VAL A 48 -6.31 0.29 3.05
C VAL A 48 -7.33 0.99 3.94
N HIS A 49 -8.07 1.98 3.43
CA HIS A 49 -9.13 2.67 4.15
C HIS A 49 -10.23 1.70 4.60
N LYS A 50 -10.76 0.88 3.69
CA LYS A 50 -11.77 -0.16 4.01
C LYS A 50 -11.25 -1.15 5.05
N LYS A 51 -10.01 -1.60 4.91
CA LYS A 51 -9.35 -2.52 5.86
C LYS A 51 -9.16 -1.88 7.23
N GLY A 52 -8.72 -0.63 7.28
CA GLY A 52 -8.56 0.16 8.50
C GLY A 52 -9.89 0.39 9.21
N MET A 53 -10.94 0.74 8.47
CA MET A 53 -12.28 0.94 9.03
C MET A 53 -12.85 -0.34 9.65
N SER A 54 -12.69 -1.49 8.99
CA SER A 54 -13.08 -2.79 9.56
C SER A 54 -12.34 -3.09 10.88
N ARG A 55 -11.03 -2.85 10.93
CA ARG A 55 -10.22 -3.09 12.15
C ARG A 55 -10.57 -2.12 13.28
N LEU A 56 -10.82 -0.85 12.95
CA LEU A 56 -11.29 0.14 13.91
C LEU A 56 -12.69 -0.18 14.44
N TYR A 57 -13.56 -0.79 13.64
CA TYR A 57 -14.85 -1.28 14.11
C TYR A 57 -14.67 -2.32 15.23
N PHE A 58 -13.77 -3.29 15.06
CA PHE A 58 -13.45 -4.27 16.11
C PHE A 58 -12.89 -3.60 17.36
N LEU A 59 -11.96 -2.64 17.22
CA LEU A 59 -11.43 -1.89 18.36
C LEU A 59 -12.54 -1.17 19.13
N ARG A 60 -13.49 -0.53 18.44
CA ARG A 60 -14.65 0.13 19.06
C ARG A 60 -15.56 -0.88 19.76
N LYS A 61 -15.78 -2.07 19.19
CA LYS A 61 -16.54 -3.15 19.81
C LYS A 61 -15.86 -3.69 21.08
N LEU A 62 -14.55 -3.92 21.06
CA LEU A 62 -13.81 -4.33 22.25
C LEU A 62 -13.90 -3.29 23.36
N ARG A 63 -13.80 -2.00 23.01
CA ARG A 63 -14.01 -0.90 23.97
C ARG A 63 -15.43 -0.93 24.57
N SER A 64 -16.45 -1.25 23.78
CA SER A 64 -17.83 -1.36 24.29
C SER A 64 -18.03 -2.48 25.31
N PHE A 65 -17.17 -3.50 25.30
CA PHE A 65 -17.15 -4.58 26.31
C PHE A 65 -16.25 -4.27 27.52
N HIS A 66 -15.79 -3.02 27.65
CA HIS A 66 -15.00 -2.55 28.79
C HIS A 66 -13.66 -3.29 28.94
N VAL A 67 -13.09 -3.76 27.83
CA VAL A 67 -11.71 -4.27 27.77
C VAL A 67 -10.76 -3.18 28.25
N CYS A 68 -9.75 -3.56 29.05
CA CYS A 68 -8.84 -2.60 29.65
C CYS A 68 -8.01 -1.85 28.60
N SER A 69 -7.67 -0.60 28.92
CA SER A 69 -6.94 0.30 28.01
C SER A 69 -5.65 -0.30 27.48
N LYS A 70 -4.92 -1.08 28.30
CA LYS A 70 -3.66 -1.69 27.88
C LYS A 70 -3.85 -2.71 26.77
N MET A 71 -4.91 -3.52 26.85
CA MET A 71 -5.22 -4.51 25.82
C MET A 71 -5.75 -3.84 24.54
N LEU A 72 -6.53 -2.75 24.67
CA LEU A 72 -6.97 -1.95 23.52
C LEU A 72 -5.78 -1.29 22.79
N GLU A 73 -4.78 -0.80 23.53
CA GLU A 73 -3.55 -0.23 22.98
C GLU A 73 -2.77 -1.29 22.19
N ILE A 74 -2.57 -2.48 22.76
CA ILE A 74 -1.90 -3.60 22.09
C ILE A 74 -2.66 -3.99 20.82
N PHE A 75 -4.00 -4.07 20.88
CA PHE A 75 -4.82 -4.36 19.72
C PHE A 75 -4.67 -3.28 18.64
N TYR A 76 -4.69 -2.00 19.01
CA TYR A 76 -4.50 -0.92 18.06
C TYR A 76 -3.15 -1.03 17.35
N GLN A 77 -2.06 -1.23 18.09
CA GLN A 77 -0.71 -1.33 17.50
C GLN A 77 -0.56 -2.56 16.61
N SER A 78 -0.97 -3.73 17.11
CA SER A 78 -0.76 -5.02 16.43
C SER A 78 -1.73 -5.28 15.27
N VAL A 79 -2.92 -4.66 15.28
CA VAL A 79 -3.96 -4.90 14.27
C VAL A 79 -4.24 -3.65 13.44
N VAL A 80 -4.50 -2.49 14.04
CA VAL A 80 -4.89 -1.29 13.28
C VAL A 80 -3.67 -0.65 12.62
N ALA A 81 -2.66 -0.29 13.42
CA ALA A 81 -1.47 0.41 12.94
C ALA A 81 -0.72 -0.42 11.91
N CYS A 82 -0.52 -1.72 12.14
CA CYS A 82 0.14 -2.60 11.16
C CYS A 82 -0.57 -2.62 9.79
N ALA A 83 -1.90 -2.49 9.74
CA ALA A 83 -2.64 -2.45 8.47
C ALA A 83 -2.42 -1.15 7.71
N LEU A 84 -2.44 -0.03 8.44
CA LEU A 84 -2.33 1.30 7.88
C LEU A 84 -0.91 1.59 7.41
N PHE A 85 0.08 1.13 8.19
CA PHE A 85 1.49 1.41 7.94
C PHE A 85 2.21 0.34 7.13
N PHE A 86 1.57 -0.78 6.80
CA PHE A 86 2.18 -1.90 6.07
C PHE A 86 2.98 -1.46 4.84
N ALA A 87 2.41 -0.55 4.05
CA ALA A 87 3.04 -0.04 2.83
C ALA A 87 3.52 1.41 2.97
N ALA A 88 3.47 2.03 4.15
CA ALA A 88 3.72 3.46 4.30
C ALA A 88 5.13 3.89 3.83
N VAL A 89 6.13 3.01 3.93
CA VAL A 89 7.48 3.26 3.41
C VAL A 89 7.49 3.42 1.88
N CYS A 90 6.60 2.71 1.18
CA CYS A 90 6.43 2.86 -0.28
C CYS A 90 5.77 4.20 -0.65
N TRP A 91 5.14 4.91 0.30
CA TRP A 91 4.47 6.19 0.04
C TRP A 91 5.45 7.37 0.10
N GLY A 92 6.44 7.32 0.99
CA GLY A 92 7.33 8.45 1.30
C GLY A 92 8.27 8.84 0.15
N GLY A 93 8.61 7.90 -0.74
CA GLY A 93 9.53 8.17 -1.87
C GLY A 93 8.90 8.89 -3.06
N SER A 94 7.57 8.98 -3.14
CA SER A 94 6.85 9.67 -4.23
C SER A 94 6.56 11.14 -3.93
N ILE A 95 6.94 11.65 -2.76
CA ILE A 95 6.97 13.08 -2.49
C ILE A 95 8.10 13.65 -3.35
N ARG A 96 7.71 14.33 -4.44
CA ARG A 96 8.63 15.01 -5.35
C ARG A 96 9.67 15.80 -4.55
N ALA A 97 10.93 15.38 -4.62
CA ALA A 97 12.04 16.30 -4.46
C ALA A 97 11.97 17.27 -5.66
N VAL A 98 11.19 18.33 -5.50
CA VAL A 98 11.34 19.55 -6.28
C VAL A 98 12.54 20.27 -5.68
N VAL A 99 13.71 20.04 -6.28
CA VAL A 99 14.88 20.90 -6.17
C VAL A 99 15.35 21.17 -7.59
#